data_AF-A0A5C6EKA3-F1
#
_entry.id   AF-A0A5C6EKA3-F1
#
_cell.length_a   1.000
_cell.length_b   1.000
_cell.length_c   1.000
_cell.angle_alpha   90.00
_cell.angle_beta   90.00
_cell.angle_gamma   90.00
#
_symmetry.space_group_name_H-M   'P 1'
#
loop_
_entity.id
_entity.type
_entity.pdbx_description
1 polymer ?
#
loop_
_entity_poly.entity_id
_entity_poly.type
_entity_poly.pdbx_seq_one_letter_code
_entity_poly.pdbx_strand_id
1 'polypeptide(L)'
;MPNRVEMIRFFVSQGVDVDSRTKACSVIDLPSEAGPLQGFGCTALMVSAAEGFLEATTCLLELGADPMAVSDEGHTAMDFAQRRFWDGQPYDRVIDLLKSM
;
A
#
# COMPACT_ATOMS: atom_id res chain seq x y z
N MET A 1 -18.63 -4.74 14.02
CA MET A 1 -17.68 -3.70 13.58
C MET A 1 -17.11 -4.14 12.24
N PRO A 2 -17.05 -3.28 11.21
CA PRO A 2 -16.44 -3.66 9.93
C PRO A 2 -14.94 -3.94 10.11
N ASN A 3 -14.40 -4.89 9.35
CA ASN A 3 -12.95 -5.14 9.29
C ASN A 3 -12.29 -4.12 8.33
N ARG A 4 -10.95 -4.16 8.20
CA ARG A 4 -10.21 -3.21 7.35
C ARG A 4 -10.68 -3.18 5.88
N VAL A 5 -10.97 -4.34 5.29
CA VAL A 5 -11.42 -4.45 3.89
C VAL A 5 -12.80 -3.82 3.71
N GLU A 6 -13.73 -4.11 4.62
CA GLU A 6 -15.07 -3.52 4.61
C GLU A 6 -15.02 -2.00 4.80
N MET A 7 -14.10 -1.50 5.62
CA MET A 7 -13.87 -0.06 5.76
C MET A 7 -13.36 0.57 4.47
N ILE A 8 -12.39 -0.05 3.77
CA ILE A 8 -11.87 0.44 2.49
C ILE A 8 -13.01 0.55 1.46
N ARG A 9 -13.78 -0.54 1.27
CA ARG A 9 -14.91 -0.54 0.33
C ARG A 9 -15.96 0.51 0.71
N PHE A 10 -16.26 0.62 2.00
CA PHE A 10 -17.19 1.63 2.50
C PHE A 10 -16.72 3.04 2.14
N PHE A 11 -15.48 3.43 2.44
CA PHE A 11 -14.99 4.78 2.17
C PHE A 11 -14.96 5.11 0.68
N VAL A 12 -14.48 4.18 -0.16
CA VAL A 12 -14.51 4.38 -1.62
C VAL A 12 -15.96 4.50 -2.12
N SER A 13 -16.90 3.73 -1.56
CA SER A 13 -18.33 3.87 -1.90
C SER A 13 -18.93 5.23 -1.51
N GLN A 14 -18.34 5.93 -0.54
CA GLN A 14 -18.72 7.29 -0.16
C GLN A 14 -18.07 8.37 -1.05
N GLY A 15 -17.30 7.98 -2.08
CA GLY A 15 -16.62 8.89 -2.99
C GLY A 15 -15.24 9.34 -2.52
N VAL A 16 -14.64 8.64 -1.54
CA VAL A 16 -13.22 8.84 -1.22
C VAL A 16 -12.38 8.32 -2.39
N ASP A 17 -11.49 9.17 -2.89
CA ASP A 17 -10.54 8.81 -3.95
C ASP A 17 -9.57 7.73 -3.44
N VAL A 18 -9.52 6.60 -4.15
CA VAL A 18 -8.73 5.41 -3.77
C VAL A 18 -7.22 5.67 -3.82
N ASP A 19 -6.78 6.61 -4.67
CA ASP A 19 -5.37 7.00 -4.81
C ASP A 19 -5.01 8.28 -4.04
N SER A 20 -5.86 8.66 -3.07
CA SER A 20 -5.58 9.76 -2.14
C SER A 20 -4.19 9.60 -1.53
N ARG A 21 -3.35 10.62 -1.70
CA ARG A 21 -1.98 10.64 -1.20
C ARG A 21 -1.92 11.24 0.19
N THR A 22 -1.04 10.68 1.01
CA THR A 22 -0.76 11.27 2.31
C THR A 22 -0.12 12.66 2.20
N LYS A 23 -0.40 13.53 3.17
CA LYS A 23 0.34 14.81 3.31
C LYS A 23 1.74 14.56 3.87
N ALA A 24 2.60 15.58 3.78
CA ALA A 24 4.03 15.57 4.13
C ALA A 24 4.40 15.26 5.61
N CYS A 25 3.61 14.50 6.36
CA CYS A 25 3.90 14.09 7.74
C CYS A 25 3.38 12.69 8.15
N SER A 26 2.82 11.86 7.27
CA SER A 26 2.48 10.48 7.66
C SER A 26 3.68 9.57 7.41
N VAL A 27 4.68 9.66 8.26
CA VAL A 27 5.87 8.83 8.14
C VAL A 27 5.43 7.37 8.29
N ILE A 28 5.34 6.66 7.18
CA ILE A 28 5.48 5.20 7.17
C ILE A 28 6.95 4.98 7.53
N ASP A 29 7.31 5.13 8.81
CA ASP A 29 8.69 5.00 9.29
C ASP A 29 8.98 3.51 9.47
N LEU A 30 9.02 2.79 8.35
CA LEU A 30 9.19 1.35 8.38
C LEU A 30 10.67 1.02 8.50
N PRO A 31 11.09 0.33 9.57
CA PRO A 31 12.45 -0.15 9.70
C PRO A 31 12.69 -1.23 8.63
N SER A 32 13.74 -1.06 7.82
CA SER A 32 14.22 -2.04 6.84
C SER A 32 15.73 -2.11 6.91
N GLU A 33 16.31 -3.28 6.63
CA GLU A 33 17.77 -3.43 6.49
C GLU A 33 18.37 -2.51 5.41
N ALA A 34 17.55 -2.09 4.42
CA ALA A 34 17.93 -1.13 3.39
C ALA A 34 17.85 0.35 3.85
N GLY A 35 17.45 0.61 5.10
CA GLY A 35 17.15 1.94 5.63
C GLY A 35 15.67 2.34 5.53
N PRO A 36 15.25 3.38 6.26
CA PRO A 36 13.85 3.81 6.28
C PRO A 36 13.40 4.27 4.90
N LEU A 37 12.15 3.98 4.57
CA LEU A 37 11.49 4.48 3.36
C LEU A 37 10.59 5.64 3.78
N GLN A 38 10.83 6.85 3.29
CA GLN A 38 10.05 8.00 3.75
C GLN A 38 8.67 7.99 3.08
N GLY A 39 7.62 7.81 3.90
CA GLY A 39 6.23 7.64 3.48
C GLY A 39 5.51 8.92 3.01
N PHE A 40 6.17 9.80 2.25
CA PHE A 40 5.55 11.02 1.72
C PHE A 40 4.82 10.74 0.41
N GLY A 41 3.60 11.28 0.28
CA GLY A 41 2.80 11.10 -0.92
C GLY A 41 2.38 9.65 -1.15
N CYS A 42 2.35 8.81 -0.11
CA CYS A 42 1.97 7.41 -0.25
C CYS A 42 0.48 7.26 -0.51
N THR A 43 0.11 6.36 -1.41
CA THR A 43 -1.28 5.89 -1.58
C THR A 43 -1.58 4.77 -0.59
N ALA A 44 -2.87 4.47 -0.40
CA ALA A 44 -3.28 3.33 0.43
C ALA A 44 -2.70 1.99 -0.08
N LEU A 45 -2.53 1.86 -1.40
CA LEU A 45 -1.95 0.66 -2.03
C LEU A 45 -0.48 0.48 -1.66
N MET A 46 0.30 1.57 -1.59
CA MET A 46 1.69 1.52 -1.13
C MET A 46 1.77 1.07 0.33
N VAL A 47 0.89 1.61 1.19
CA VAL A 47 0.87 1.26 2.61
C VAL A 47 0.53 -0.23 2.78
N SER A 48 -0.52 -0.73 2.13
CA SER A 48 -0.91 -2.14 2.27
C SER A 48 0.17 -3.09 1.74
N ALA A 49 0.86 -2.69 0.67
CA ALA A 49 1.97 -3.44 0.12
C ALA A 49 3.19 -3.47 1.06
N ALA A 50 3.52 -2.33 1.67
CA ALA A 50 4.59 -2.23 2.68
C ALA A 50 4.30 -3.09 3.92
N GLU A 51 3.06 -3.12 4.36
CA GLU A 51 2.59 -3.93 5.50
C GLU A 51 2.42 -5.43 5.15
N GLY A 52 2.52 -5.80 3.87
CA GLY A 52 2.29 -7.18 3.41
C GLY A 52 0.83 -7.63 3.53
N PHE A 53 -0.12 -6.70 3.64
CA PHE A 53 -1.55 -6.97 3.81
C PHE A 53 -2.21 -7.36 2.49
N LEU A 54 -2.10 -8.63 2.12
CA LEU A 54 -2.58 -9.17 0.85
C LEU A 54 -4.05 -8.83 0.57
N GLU A 55 -4.95 -9.05 1.52
CA GLU A 55 -6.39 -8.83 1.31
C GLU A 55 -6.73 -7.36 1.08
N ALA A 56 -6.01 -6.44 1.76
CA ALA A 56 -6.18 -5.02 1.56
C ALA A 56 -5.62 -4.58 0.20
N THR A 57 -4.43 -5.09 -0.19
CA THR A 57 -3.84 -4.83 -1.50
C THR A 57 -4.74 -5.29 -2.64
N THR A 58 -5.28 -6.51 -2.56
CA THR A 58 -6.25 -7.02 -3.54
C THR A 58 -7.49 -6.12 -3.61
N CYS A 59 -8.06 -5.76 -2.46
CA CYS A 59 -9.25 -4.92 -2.43
C CYS A 59 -9.03 -3.54 -3.05
N LEU A 60 -7.87 -2.91 -2.80
CA LEU A 60 -7.55 -1.60 -3.36
C LEU A 60 -7.39 -1.67 -4.89
N LEU A 61 -6.71 -2.70 -5.40
CA LEU A 61 -6.59 -2.94 -6.85
C LEU A 61 -7.95 -3.19 -7.51
N GLU A 62 -8.82 -3.99 -6.89
CA GLU A 62 -10.19 -4.21 -7.36
C GLU A 62 -11.02 -2.92 -7.40
N LEU A 63 -10.71 -1.96 -6.54
CA LEU A 63 -11.35 -0.65 -6.49
C LEU A 63 -10.72 0.37 -7.45
N GLY A 64 -9.71 -0.04 -8.23
CA GLY A 64 -9.10 0.78 -9.27
C GLY A 64 -7.91 1.63 -8.80
N ALA A 65 -7.29 1.30 -7.67
CA ALA A 65 -6.04 1.93 -7.25
C ALA A 65 -4.94 1.73 -8.32
N ASP A 66 -4.22 2.79 -8.66
CA ASP A 66 -3.14 2.73 -9.65
C ASP A 66 -1.88 2.03 -9.07
N PRO A 67 -1.50 0.84 -9.58
CA PRO A 67 -0.31 0.14 -9.11
C PRO A 67 1.00 0.88 -9.48
N MET A 68 0.96 1.74 -10.49
CA MET A 68 2.11 2.50 -11.00
C MET A 68 2.22 3.90 -10.37
N ALA A 69 1.29 4.28 -9.50
CA ALA A 69 1.45 5.49 -8.71
C ALA A 69 2.75 5.42 -7.90
N VAL A 70 3.46 6.55 -7.80
CA VAL A 70 4.74 6.65 -7.10
C VAL A 70 4.65 7.61 -5.92
N SER A 71 5.32 7.30 -4.81
CA SER A 71 5.47 8.22 -3.68
C SER A 71 6.23 9.48 -4.12
N ASP A 72 6.37 10.47 -3.22
CA ASP A 72 7.13 11.68 -3.55
C ASP A 72 8.62 11.39 -3.80
N GLU A 73 9.11 10.24 -3.32
CA GLU A 73 10.47 9.73 -3.58
C GLU A 73 10.56 8.86 -4.84
N GLY A 74 9.46 8.66 -5.56
CA GLY A 74 9.44 7.84 -6.78
C GLY A 74 9.21 6.35 -6.56
N HIS A 75 8.80 5.91 -5.37
CA HIS A 75 8.59 4.49 -5.07
C HIS A 75 7.15 4.04 -5.32
N THR A 76 6.98 2.95 -6.07
CA THR A 76 5.69 2.27 -6.32
C THR A 76 5.30 1.33 -5.18
N ALA A 77 4.06 0.84 -5.17
CA ALA A 77 3.62 -0.19 -4.22
C ALA A 77 4.48 -1.46 -4.28
N MET A 78 4.98 -1.82 -5.47
CA MET A 78 5.89 -2.94 -5.67
C MET A 78 7.22 -2.73 -4.93
N ASP A 79 7.78 -1.52 -5.01
CA ASP A 79 9.04 -1.18 -4.33
C ASP A 79 8.91 -1.31 -2.81
N PHE A 80 7.77 -0.89 -2.26
CA PHE A 80 7.45 -1.10 -0.84
C PHE A 80 7.34 -2.58 -0.48
N ALA A 81 6.63 -3.40 -1.28
CA ALA A 81 6.48 -4.83 -0.99
C ALA A 81 7.82 -5.59 -1.02
N GLN A 82 8.73 -5.22 -1.92
CA GLN A 82 10.04 -5.88 -2.06
C GLN A 82 10.95 -5.68 -0.85
N ARG A 83 10.74 -4.61 -0.07
CA ARG A 83 11.56 -4.33 1.13
C ARG A 83 11.30 -5.27 2.30
N ARG A 84 10.16 -5.98 2.29
CA ARG A 84 9.79 -6.97 3.32
C ARG A 84 9.96 -6.46 4.76
N PHE A 85 9.28 -5.36 5.09
CA PHE A 85 9.44 -4.67 6.38
C PHE A 85 9.10 -5.50 7.61
N TRP A 86 8.24 -6.52 7.49
CA TRP A 86 7.74 -7.30 8.61
C TRP A 86 7.89 -8.81 8.42
N ASP A 87 8.50 -9.50 9.39
CA ASP A 87 8.58 -10.95 9.36
C ASP A 87 7.20 -11.62 9.40
N GLY A 88 7.06 -12.73 8.66
CA GLY A 88 5.84 -13.55 8.65
C GLY A 88 4.69 -12.99 7.79
N GLN A 89 4.88 -11.85 7.11
CA GLN A 89 3.90 -11.35 6.15
C GLN A 89 4.03 -12.05 4.78
N PRO A 90 2.92 -12.23 4.04
CA PRO A 90 2.91 -12.93 2.75
C PRO A 90 3.39 -12.04 1.59
N TYR A 91 4.57 -11.42 1.71
CA TYR A 91 5.11 -10.52 0.67
C TYR A 91 5.22 -11.17 -0.69
N ASP A 92 5.55 -12.46 -0.78
CA ASP A 92 5.60 -13.18 -2.05
C ASP A 92 4.28 -13.10 -2.82
N ARG A 93 3.15 -13.25 -2.11
CA ARG A 93 1.82 -13.16 -2.72
C ARG A 93 1.46 -11.73 -3.14
N VAL A 94 1.87 -10.74 -2.35
CA VAL A 94 1.67 -9.31 -2.67
C VAL A 94 2.50 -8.93 -3.89
N ILE A 95 3.75 -9.37 -3.95
CA ILE A 95 4.66 -9.13 -5.07
C ILE A 95 4.12 -9.80 -6.33
N ASP A 96 3.70 -11.06 -6.26
CA ASP A 96 3.13 -11.76 -7.43
C ASP A 96 1.83 -11.11 -7.92
N LEU A 97 0.98 -10.64 -7.00
CA LEU A 97 -0.21 -9.88 -7.33
C LEU A 97 0.15 -8.59 -8.09
N LEU A 98 1.05 -7.78 -7.54
CA LEU A 98 1.45 -6.50 -8.15
C LEU A 98 2.23 -6.69 -9.48
N LYS A 99 2.92 -7.82 -9.67
CA LYS A 99 3.58 -8.16 -10.95
C LYS A 99 2.58 -8.47 -12.06
N SER A 100 1.36 -8.87 -11.70
CA SER A 100 0.31 -9.28 -12.64
C SER A 100 -0.62 -8.14 -13.07
N MET A 101 -0.43 -6.93 -12.51
CA MET A 101 -1.20 -5.73 -12.82
C MET A 101 -0.65 -4.97 -14.01
#